data_AF-A0A319CK94-F1
#
_entry.id   AF-A0A319CK94-F1
#
_cell.length_a   1.000
_cell.length_b   1.000
_cell.length_c   1.000
_cell.angle_alpha   90.00
_cell.angle_beta   90.00
_cell.angle_gamma   90.00
#
_symmetry.space_group_name_H-M   'P 1'
#
loop_
_entity.id
_entity.type
_entity.pdbx_description
1 polymer ?
#
loop_
_entity_poly.entity_id
_entity_poly.type
_entity_poly.pdbx_seq_one_letter_code
_entity_poly.pdbx_strand_id
1 'polypeptide(L)'
;MPNPSQLLLLADHIKLSLLERQRAISLSLEPNSQDGEISRSLNSFKEGIDAIEAECVQLEAQKGRHDDDVTDLRDQLSHLHTQHDELSAQFHEITTALVEAASASSSSSSGFASHVKNSSPDLKQPVPQHPSSKSVRFMDAAAAAEAAEADDEEHRRNLFRPYRDSPSPPPGASAASMDGLSNEQIYDHHAQALRDQDEHLDRLGESISRQHQLSIQIGDELEGHVALLDDLDGHVDRHQGRLDKARKRLDRFRRSAGENWSMMTIVGLIITLVILIVLLK
;
A
#
# COMPACT_ATOMS: atom_id res chain seq x y z
N MET A 1 -6.05 -0.26 19.75
CA MET A 1 -5.17 0.83 20.15
C MET A 1 -4.24 1.11 18.97
N PRO A 2 -4.29 2.31 18.36
CA PRO A 2 -3.33 2.71 17.35
C PRO A 2 -1.95 2.80 18.00
N ASN A 3 -0.96 2.11 17.43
CA ASN A 3 0.41 2.18 17.95
C ASN A 3 1.11 3.45 17.40
N PRO A 4 1.98 4.12 18.18
CA PRO A 4 2.69 5.31 17.72
C PRO A 4 3.51 5.07 16.44
N SER A 5 4.09 3.87 16.29
CA SER A 5 4.80 3.44 15.08
C SER A 5 3.91 3.34 13.84
N GLN A 6 2.63 2.98 14.01
CA GLN A 6 1.66 2.94 12.89
C GLN A 6 1.30 4.35 12.44
N LEU A 7 1.23 5.30 13.36
CA LEU A 7 0.99 6.70 13.05
C LEU A 7 2.18 7.34 12.30
N LEU A 8 3.42 6.98 12.65
CA LEU A 8 4.60 7.39 11.89
C LEU A 8 4.59 6.87 10.45
N LEU A 9 4.20 5.61 10.25
CA LEU A 9 4.06 5.04 8.91
C LEU A 9 2.93 5.72 8.11
N LEU A 10 1.82 6.06 8.78
CA LEU A 10 0.74 6.82 8.18
C LEU A 10 1.20 8.23 7.78
N ALA A 11 2.00 8.90 8.61
CA ALA A 11 2.58 10.20 8.32
C ALA A 11 3.49 10.17 7.09
N ASP A 12 4.34 9.13 6.95
CA ASP A 12 5.20 8.96 5.78
C ASP A 12 4.39 8.70 4.51
N HIS A 13 3.31 7.92 4.61
CA HIS A 13 2.39 7.70 3.49
C HIS A 13 1.70 9.00 3.04
N ILE A 14 1.22 9.82 3.99
CA ILE A 14 0.64 11.13 3.71
C ILE A 14 1.67 12.03 3.01
N LYS A 15 2.91 12.05 3.52
CA LYS A 15 4.00 12.81 2.92
C LYS A 15 4.29 12.38 1.47
N LEU A 16 4.34 11.07 1.21
CA LEU A 16 4.58 10.55 -0.13
C LEU A 16 3.44 10.94 -1.09
N SER A 17 2.18 10.85 -0.64
CA SER A 17 1.02 11.25 -1.42
C SER A 17 1.00 12.77 -1.72
N LEU A 18 1.46 13.61 -0.78
CA LEU A 18 1.61 15.05 -1.01
C LEU A 18 2.69 15.37 -2.04
N LEU A 19 3.82 14.66 -2.03
CA LEU A 19 4.88 14.84 -3.04
C LEU A 19 4.43 14.37 -4.43
N GLU A 20 3.69 13.27 -4.51
CA GLU A 20 3.11 12.78 -5.76
C GLU A 20 2.09 13.77 -6.32
N ARG A 21 1.24 14.33 -5.46
CA ARG A 21 0.33 15.43 -5.80
C ARG A 21 1.09 16.66 -6.33
N GLN A 22 2.14 17.11 -5.64
CA GLN A 22 2.96 18.25 -6.08
C GLN A 22 3.61 17.98 -7.46
N ARG A 23 4.06 16.76 -7.69
CA ARG A 23 4.59 16.33 -8.99
C ARG A 23 3.52 16.32 -10.08
N ALA A 24 2.32 15.82 -9.79
CA ALA A 24 1.20 15.80 -10.72
C ALA A 24 0.79 17.23 -11.13
N ILE A 25 0.75 18.15 -10.15
CA ILE A 25 0.52 19.59 -10.39
C ILE A 25 1.60 20.18 -11.29
N SER A 26 2.87 19.86 -11.03
CA SER A 26 4.00 20.32 -11.85
C SER A 26 3.91 19.82 -13.31
N LEU A 27 3.25 18.68 -13.54
CA LEU A 27 3.05 18.07 -14.84
C LEU A 27 1.71 18.45 -15.50
N SER A 28 0.90 19.33 -14.88
CA SER A 28 -0.46 19.68 -15.32
C SER A 28 -1.39 18.47 -15.51
N LEU A 29 -1.15 17.35 -14.80
CA LEU A 29 -2.06 16.21 -14.77
C LEU A 29 -3.24 16.52 -13.83
N GLU A 30 -4.43 16.00 -14.15
CA GLU A 30 -5.65 16.29 -13.39
C GLU A 30 -5.53 15.82 -11.92
N PRO A 31 -5.51 16.76 -10.95
CA PRO A 31 -5.09 16.48 -9.56
C PRO A 31 -6.21 15.98 -8.64
N ASN A 32 -7.43 15.78 -9.14
CA ASN A 32 -8.63 15.71 -8.30
C ASN A 32 -8.90 14.35 -7.63
N SER A 33 -8.24 13.26 -8.05
CA SER A 33 -8.54 11.93 -7.50
C SER A 33 -7.92 11.67 -6.12
N GLN A 34 -6.79 12.31 -5.79
CA GLN A 34 -6.01 12.00 -4.59
C GLN A 34 -6.36 12.87 -3.36
N ASP A 35 -6.97 14.05 -3.57
CA ASP A 35 -7.28 14.99 -2.48
C ASP A 35 -8.27 14.43 -1.43
N GLY A 36 -9.22 13.60 -1.87
CA GLY A 36 -10.18 12.94 -1.00
C GLY A 36 -9.54 11.87 -0.09
N GLU A 37 -8.48 11.22 -0.56
CA GLU A 37 -7.76 10.20 0.21
C GLU A 37 -6.77 10.85 1.19
N ILE A 38 -6.08 11.91 0.76
CA ILE A 38 -5.16 12.69 1.59
C ILE A 38 -5.91 13.35 2.76
N SER A 39 -7.08 13.94 2.50
CA SER A 39 -7.90 14.54 3.57
C SER A 39 -8.43 13.50 4.57
N ARG A 40 -8.83 12.32 4.10
CA ARG A 40 -9.29 11.22 4.97
C ARG A 40 -8.14 10.66 5.81
N SER A 41 -6.95 10.50 5.23
CA SER A 41 -5.76 10.02 5.95
C SER A 41 -5.25 11.04 6.97
N LEU A 42 -5.29 12.35 6.68
CA LEU A 42 -5.02 13.40 7.67
C LEU A 42 -5.99 13.40 8.85
N ASN A 43 -7.28 13.15 8.60
CA ASN A 43 -8.27 13.00 9.66
C ASN A 43 -8.03 11.72 10.49
N SER A 44 -7.70 10.60 9.83
CA SER A 44 -7.34 9.36 10.53
C SER A 44 -6.06 9.50 11.36
N PHE A 45 -5.08 10.28 10.88
CA PHE A 45 -3.85 10.57 11.60
C PHE A 45 -4.14 11.42 12.84
N LYS A 46 -4.99 12.45 12.71
CA LYS A 46 -5.47 13.26 13.84
C LYS A 46 -6.18 12.43 14.90
N GLU A 47 -7.15 11.61 14.49
CA GLU A 47 -7.92 10.75 15.40
C GLU A 47 -7.01 9.74 16.13
N GLY A 48 -5.97 9.27 15.45
CA GLY A 48 -4.93 8.43 16.06
C GLY A 48 -4.10 9.15 17.12
N ILE A 49 -3.71 10.41 16.88
CA ILE A 49 -2.97 11.22 17.85
C ILE A 49 -3.83 11.50 19.09
N ASP A 50 -5.09 11.93 18.88
CA ASP A 50 -6.04 12.21 19.97
C ASP A 50 -6.28 10.95 20.84
N ALA A 51 -6.28 9.75 20.23
CA ALA A 51 -6.40 8.48 20.95
C ALA A 51 -5.17 8.16 21.82
N ILE A 52 -3.96 8.43 21.34
CA ILE A 52 -2.71 8.24 22.13
C ILE A 52 -2.61 9.28 23.24
N GLU A 53 -3.10 10.51 23.01
CA GLU A 53 -3.18 11.54 24.05
C GLU A 53 -4.09 11.11 25.19
N ALA A 54 -5.27 10.57 24.87
CA ALA A 54 -6.19 10.01 25.87
C ALA A 54 -5.57 8.84 26.65
N GLU A 55 -4.76 8.00 25.99
CA GLU A 55 -4.01 6.92 26.65
C GLU A 55 -2.93 7.46 27.59
N CYS A 56 -2.20 8.52 27.21
CA CYS A 56 -1.23 9.19 28.07
C CYS A 56 -1.89 9.75 29.35
N VAL A 57 -3.00 10.46 29.20
CA VAL A 57 -3.76 11.01 30.34
C VAL A 57 -4.29 9.89 31.25
N GLN A 58 -4.69 8.76 30.67
CA GLN A 58 -5.15 7.59 31.42
C GLN A 58 -4.02 6.91 32.20
N LEU A 59 -2.83 6.81 31.61
CA LEU A 59 -1.63 6.26 32.26
C LEU A 59 -1.12 7.18 33.39
N GLU A 60 -1.18 8.50 33.21
CA GLU A 60 -0.86 9.48 34.27
C GLU A 60 -1.82 9.41 35.46
N ALA A 61 -3.11 9.17 35.22
CA ALA A 61 -4.11 9.02 36.27
C ALA A 61 -3.94 7.73 37.08
N GLN A 62 -3.37 6.68 36.45
CA GLN A 62 -3.11 5.38 37.08
C GLN A 62 -1.77 5.42 37.84
N LYS A 63 -1.75 6.18 38.94
CA LYS A 63 -0.59 6.44 39.81
C LYS A 63 0.18 5.15 40.17
N GLY A 64 1.27 4.85 39.46
CA GLY A 64 2.18 3.73 39.81
C GLY A 64 2.94 3.02 38.69
N ARG A 65 2.99 3.52 37.44
CA ARG A 65 3.74 2.89 36.36
C ARG A 65 4.77 3.88 35.79
N HIS A 66 5.95 3.35 35.47
CA HIS A 66 7.20 4.03 35.05
C HIS A 66 6.99 5.44 34.45
N ASP A 67 7.44 6.46 35.19
CA ASP A 67 7.42 7.88 34.79
C ASP A 67 8.18 8.09 33.46
N ASP A 68 9.25 7.30 33.24
CA ASP A 68 10.10 7.32 32.05
C ASP A 68 9.32 6.95 30.76
N ASP A 69 8.44 5.94 30.81
CA ASP A 69 7.65 5.50 29.65
C ASP A 69 6.60 6.57 29.25
N VAL A 70 6.09 7.32 30.23
CA VAL A 70 5.10 8.39 30.01
C VAL A 70 5.78 9.62 29.40
N THR A 71 7.01 9.94 29.81
CA THR A 71 7.78 11.03 29.20
C THR A 71 8.17 10.72 27.76
N ASP A 72 8.61 9.49 27.47
CA ASP A 72 8.98 9.08 26.11
C ASP A 72 7.77 9.11 25.16
N LEU A 73 6.60 8.68 25.64
CA LEU A 73 5.35 8.76 24.87
C LEU A 73 4.94 10.21 24.62
N ARG A 74 5.08 11.10 25.60
CA ARG A 74 4.78 12.53 25.46
C ARG A 74 5.70 13.21 24.43
N ASP A 75 6.98 12.87 24.44
CA ASP A 75 7.94 13.40 23.47
C ASP A 75 7.60 12.93 22.04
N GLN A 76 7.25 11.64 21.87
CA GLN A 76 6.76 11.10 20.60
C GLN A 76 5.46 11.78 20.14
N LEU A 77 4.56 12.07 21.07
CA LEU A 77 3.27 12.72 20.80
C LEU A 77 3.48 14.17 20.32
N SER A 78 4.39 14.91 20.96
CA SER A 78 4.76 16.25 20.52
C SER A 78 5.32 16.25 19.10
N HIS A 79 6.15 15.25 18.76
CA HIS A 79 6.68 15.08 17.42
C HIS A 79 5.57 14.79 16.40
N LEU A 80 4.64 13.88 16.72
CA LEU A 80 3.52 13.54 15.85
C LEU A 80 2.58 14.73 15.61
N HIS A 81 2.33 15.57 16.62
CA HIS A 81 1.56 16.82 16.44
C HIS A 81 2.25 17.78 15.47
N THR A 82 3.55 18.03 15.65
CA THR A 82 4.29 18.92 14.73
C THR A 82 4.26 18.41 13.29
N GLN A 83 4.36 17.09 13.10
CA GLN A 83 4.25 16.48 11.77
C GLN A 83 2.84 16.61 11.18
N HIS A 84 1.79 16.45 11.99
CA HIS A 84 0.41 16.62 11.54
C HIS A 84 0.17 18.05 11.06
N ASP A 85 0.57 19.03 11.87
CA ASP A 85 0.39 20.45 11.54
C ASP A 85 1.16 20.84 10.27
N GLU A 86 2.38 20.34 10.10
CA GLU A 86 3.19 20.60 8.90
C GLU A 86 2.57 19.96 7.64
N LEU A 87 2.17 18.69 7.69
CA LEU A 87 1.54 18.00 6.55
C LEU A 87 0.18 18.62 6.19
N SER A 88 -0.59 19.01 7.21
CA SER A 88 -1.86 19.72 7.04
C SER A 88 -1.63 21.08 6.38
N ALA A 89 -0.64 21.86 6.84
CA ALA A 89 -0.31 23.14 6.23
C ALA A 89 0.09 23.00 4.75
N GLN A 90 0.96 22.04 4.43
CA GLN A 90 1.37 21.74 3.06
C GLN A 90 0.17 21.34 2.17
N PHE A 91 -0.74 20.51 2.70
CA PHE A 91 -1.95 20.14 1.97
C PHE A 91 -2.82 21.36 1.62
N HIS A 92 -3.08 22.24 2.59
CA HIS A 92 -3.93 23.42 2.39
C HIS A 92 -3.26 24.50 1.54
N GLU A 93 -1.94 24.68 1.66
CA GLU A 93 -1.16 25.61 0.81
C GLU A 93 -1.24 25.21 -0.65
N ILE A 94 -1.00 23.93 -0.95
CA ILE A 94 -1.08 23.38 -2.31
C ILE A 94 -2.52 23.47 -2.85
N THR A 95 -3.52 23.19 -2.01
CA THR A 95 -4.94 23.29 -2.41
C THR A 95 -5.33 24.74 -2.72
N THR A 96 -4.89 25.68 -1.89
CA THR A 96 -5.14 27.11 -2.09
C THR A 96 -4.47 27.62 -3.36
N ALA A 97 -3.21 27.25 -3.59
CA ALA A 97 -2.46 27.60 -4.80
C ALA A 97 -3.15 27.07 -6.08
N LEU A 98 -3.73 25.86 -6.03
CA LEU A 98 -4.50 25.30 -7.14
C LEU A 98 -5.77 26.12 -7.43
N VAL A 99 -6.52 26.48 -6.37
CA VAL A 99 -7.75 27.28 -6.49
C VAL A 99 -7.45 28.68 -7.01
N GLU A 100 -6.35 29.30 -6.58
CA GLU A 100 -5.88 30.60 -7.09
C GLU A 100 -5.44 30.52 -8.56
N ALA A 101 -4.71 29.46 -8.95
CA ALA A 101 -4.32 29.24 -10.35
C ALA A 101 -5.52 28.97 -11.27
N ALA A 102 -6.53 28.23 -10.79
CA ALA A 102 -7.79 27.99 -11.50
C ALA A 102 -8.65 29.28 -11.60
N SER A 103 -8.58 30.15 -10.60
CA SER A 103 -9.29 31.45 -10.58
C SER A 103 -8.61 32.51 -11.46
N ALA A 104 -7.28 32.46 -11.60
CA ALA A 104 -6.52 33.34 -12.48
C ALA A 104 -6.71 32.99 -13.97
N SER A 105 -6.79 31.70 -14.29
CA SER A 105 -6.97 31.19 -15.67
C SER A 105 -8.38 31.41 -16.24
N SER A 106 -9.39 31.59 -15.39
CA SER A 106 -10.78 31.87 -15.82
C SER A 106 -11.03 33.33 -16.24
N SER A 107 -10.05 34.23 -16.08
CA SER A 107 -10.15 35.64 -16.48
C SER A 107 -9.58 35.97 -17.87
N SER A 108 -8.95 35.01 -18.58
CA SER A 108 -8.20 35.31 -19.82
C SER A 108 -8.59 34.49 -21.06
N SER A 109 -9.73 33.80 -21.09
CA SER A 109 -10.19 33.08 -22.29
C SER A 109 -11.65 33.38 -22.67
N SER A 110 -11.95 34.64 -22.95
CA SER A 110 -13.10 35.00 -23.80
C SER A 110 -12.57 35.37 -25.19
N GLY A 111 -12.64 34.41 -26.11
CA GLY A 111 -12.49 34.64 -27.54
C GLY A 111 -11.11 34.34 -28.11
N PHE A 112 -10.88 33.09 -28.53
CA PHE A 112 -10.26 32.71 -29.82
C PHE A 112 -9.82 31.23 -29.78
N ALA A 113 -10.74 30.28 -29.97
CA ALA A 113 -10.40 28.90 -30.37
C ALA A 113 -11.67 28.11 -30.73
N SER A 114 -12.34 28.48 -31.83
CA SER A 114 -13.40 27.66 -32.43
C SER A 114 -12.97 27.13 -33.80
N HIS A 115 -11.76 26.57 -33.92
CA HIS A 115 -11.42 25.82 -35.14
C HIS A 115 -10.22 24.87 -34.99
N VAL A 116 -10.42 23.70 -34.37
CA VAL A 116 -9.76 22.46 -34.82
C VAL A 116 -10.73 21.30 -34.57
N LYS A 117 -11.40 20.85 -35.62
CA LYS A 117 -12.07 19.56 -35.64
C LYS A 117 -11.04 18.47 -35.97
N ASN A 118 -11.12 17.39 -35.20
CA ASN A 118 -10.90 16.00 -35.57
C ASN A 118 -9.59 15.65 -36.29
N SER A 119 -8.69 14.98 -35.57
CA SER A 119 -8.41 13.54 -35.77
C SER A 119 -7.29 13.09 -34.84
N SER A 120 -7.65 12.37 -33.77
CA SER A 120 -6.73 11.49 -33.04
C SER A 120 -7.44 10.15 -32.86
N PRO A 121 -6.77 9.01 -33.11
CA PRO A 121 -7.41 7.71 -32.97
C PRO A 121 -7.72 7.44 -31.50
N ASP A 122 -8.98 7.06 -31.28
CA ASP A 122 -9.60 6.68 -30.02
C ASP A 122 -8.98 5.36 -29.51
N LEU A 123 -7.78 5.42 -28.92
CA LEU A 123 -7.25 4.34 -28.09
C LEU A 123 -7.90 4.47 -26.71
N LYS A 124 -9.13 3.95 -26.61
CA LYS A 124 -9.79 3.71 -25.33
C LYS A 124 -8.93 2.77 -24.50
N GLN A 125 -8.18 3.36 -23.58
CA GLN A 125 -7.60 2.67 -22.45
C GLN A 125 -8.76 2.03 -21.68
N PRO A 126 -8.86 0.70 -21.55
CA PRO A 126 -9.95 0.08 -20.82
C PRO A 126 -9.84 0.49 -19.35
N VAL A 127 -10.92 1.10 -18.85
CA VAL A 127 -11.11 1.40 -17.43
C VAL A 127 -11.02 0.08 -16.65
N PRO A 128 -10.16 -0.04 -15.63
CA PRO A 128 -10.10 -1.24 -14.80
C PRO A 128 -11.43 -1.39 -14.04
N GLN A 129 -12.16 -2.47 -14.29
CA GLN A 129 -13.43 -2.79 -13.61
C GLN A 129 -13.27 -3.72 -12.40
N HIS A 130 -12.06 -3.94 -11.87
CA HIS A 130 -11.86 -4.82 -10.70
C HIS A 130 -11.43 -4.03 -9.45
N PRO A 131 -11.90 -4.41 -8.24
CA PRO A 131 -11.48 -3.78 -7.00
C PRO A 131 -10.01 -4.07 -6.67
N SER A 132 -9.36 -3.18 -5.92
CA SER A 132 -7.95 -3.29 -5.54
C SER A 132 -7.68 -4.57 -4.76
N SER A 133 -6.87 -5.47 -5.34
CA SER A 133 -6.43 -6.69 -4.68
C SER A 133 -5.33 -6.38 -3.67
N LYS A 134 -5.41 -7.04 -2.51
CA LYS A 134 -4.48 -6.89 -1.39
C LYS A 134 -3.09 -7.38 -1.81
N SER A 135 -2.15 -6.46 -1.92
CA SER A 135 -0.73 -6.72 -2.16
C SER A 135 -0.13 -7.52 -0.99
N VAL A 136 0.35 -8.73 -1.27
CA VAL A 136 1.21 -9.52 -0.37
C VAL A 136 2.66 -9.22 -0.76
N ARG A 137 3.40 -8.60 0.15
CA ARG A 137 4.82 -8.22 -0.03
C ARG A 137 5.72 -9.41 0.28
N PHE A 138 6.50 -9.86 -0.69
CA PHE A 138 7.64 -10.75 -0.46
C PHE A 138 8.89 -9.89 -0.22
N MET A 139 9.19 -9.60 1.05
CA MET A 139 10.52 -9.10 1.44
C MET A 139 11.35 -10.28 1.92
N ASP A 140 12.10 -10.92 1.02
CA ASP A 140 13.14 -11.89 1.42
C ASP A 140 14.39 -11.85 0.51
N ALA A 141 14.58 -10.77 -0.26
CA ALA A 141 15.73 -10.61 -1.16
C ALA A 141 16.86 -9.74 -0.59
N ALA A 142 16.83 -9.40 0.72
CA ALA A 142 17.88 -8.60 1.35
C ALA A 142 19.18 -9.40 1.58
N ALA A 143 19.10 -10.73 1.72
CA ALA A 143 20.28 -11.56 1.99
C ALA A 143 21.12 -11.89 0.74
N ALA A 144 20.61 -11.65 -0.47
CA ALA A 144 21.34 -11.92 -1.72
C ALA A 144 22.16 -10.72 -2.24
N ALA A 145 21.98 -9.53 -1.65
CA ALA A 145 22.57 -8.28 -2.13
C ALA A 145 23.99 -8.01 -1.59
N GLU A 146 24.46 -8.70 -0.55
CA GLU A 146 25.79 -8.46 0.05
C GLU A 146 26.97 -9.03 -0.77
N ALA A 147 26.72 -9.73 -1.88
CA ALA A 147 27.77 -10.36 -2.69
C ALA A 147 28.24 -9.55 -3.91
N ALA A 148 27.69 -8.35 -4.17
CA ALA A 148 27.86 -7.61 -5.44
C ALA A 148 28.45 -6.18 -5.29
N GLU A 149 29.14 -5.86 -4.18
CA GLU A 149 29.50 -4.50 -3.76
C GLU A 149 30.56 -3.72 -4.59
N ALA A 150 31.05 -4.22 -5.74
CA ALA A 150 32.09 -3.51 -6.51
C ALA A 150 31.57 -2.73 -7.73
N ASP A 151 30.42 -3.09 -8.30
CA ASP A 151 29.92 -2.54 -9.58
C ASP A 151 28.75 -1.54 -9.40
N ASP A 152 28.09 -1.56 -8.23
CA ASP A 152 26.87 -0.77 -7.97
C ASP A 152 27.12 0.70 -7.61
N GLU A 153 28.32 1.07 -7.16
CA GLU A 153 28.63 2.45 -6.75
C GLU A 153 28.73 3.40 -7.96
N GLU A 154 29.22 2.92 -9.09
CA GLU A 154 29.30 3.70 -10.34
C GLU A 154 27.92 3.90 -10.96
N HIS A 155 27.06 2.87 -10.86
CA HIS A 155 25.67 2.91 -11.29
C HIS A 155 24.84 3.87 -10.41
N ARG A 156 25.01 3.83 -9.08
CA ARG A 156 24.42 4.81 -8.14
C ARG A 156 24.83 6.25 -8.48
N ARG A 157 26.12 6.50 -8.78
CA ARG A 157 26.60 7.84 -9.14
C ARG A 157 26.03 8.35 -10.46
N ASN A 158 25.72 7.47 -11.41
CA ASN A 158 25.07 7.85 -12.66
C ASN A 158 23.56 8.15 -12.49
N LEU A 159 22.90 7.57 -11.48
CA LEU A 159 21.49 7.84 -11.17
C LEU A 159 21.26 9.21 -10.50
N PHE A 160 22.26 9.78 -9.81
CA PHE A 160 22.15 11.07 -9.11
C PHE A 160 22.74 12.26 -9.86
N ARG A 161 22.90 12.17 -11.18
CA ARG A 161 23.38 13.32 -11.98
C ARG A 161 22.31 14.41 -12.06
N PRO A 162 22.66 15.69 -11.84
CA PRO A 162 21.77 16.81 -12.13
C PRO A 162 21.28 16.74 -13.59
N TYR A 163 19.97 16.88 -13.78
CA TYR A 163 19.36 16.83 -15.11
C TYR A 163 20.02 17.86 -16.05
N ARG A 164 20.32 17.45 -17.28
CA ARG A 164 20.86 18.30 -18.34
C ARG A 164 20.03 18.10 -19.61
N ASP A 165 19.69 19.20 -20.27
CA ASP A 165 18.89 19.21 -21.52
C ASP A 165 19.64 18.63 -22.74
N SER A 166 20.96 18.42 -22.64
CA SER A 166 21.74 17.75 -23.68
C SER A 166 21.73 16.24 -23.45
N PRO A 167 21.31 15.40 -24.41
CA PRO A 167 21.34 13.95 -24.25
C PRO A 167 22.76 13.52 -23.91
N SER A 168 22.92 12.72 -22.83
CA SER A 168 24.24 12.18 -22.49
C SER A 168 24.70 11.30 -23.64
N PRO A 169 25.89 11.54 -24.21
CA PRO A 169 26.42 10.67 -25.25
C PRO A 169 26.61 9.26 -24.67
N PRO A 170 26.36 8.20 -25.47
CA PRO A 170 26.55 6.82 -25.01
C PRO A 170 27.98 6.62 -24.50
N PRO A 171 28.20 5.74 -23.51
CA PRO A 171 29.53 5.49 -22.95
C PRO A 171 30.47 5.01 -24.08
N GLY A 172 31.44 5.86 -24.44
CA GLY A 172 32.37 5.63 -25.56
C GLY A 172 32.26 6.64 -26.71
N ALA A 173 31.18 7.42 -26.79
CA ALA A 173 31.06 8.52 -27.76
C ALA A 173 31.63 9.80 -27.15
N SER A 174 32.91 10.06 -27.40
CA SER A 174 33.49 11.38 -27.15
C SER A 174 32.69 12.44 -27.91
N ALA A 175 32.13 13.42 -27.20
CA ALA A 175 31.48 14.61 -27.79
C ALA A 175 32.39 15.40 -28.75
N ALA A 176 33.68 15.04 -28.83
CA ALA A 176 34.66 15.56 -29.76
C ALA A 176 34.63 14.90 -31.16
N SER A 177 33.85 13.84 -31.40
CA SER A 177 33.91 13.08 -32.67
C SER A 177 33.01 13.58 -33.79
N MET A 178 32.11 14.55 -33.53
CA MET A 178 31.27 15.14 -34.58
C MET A 178 31.80 16.47 -35.15
N ASP A 179 32.84 17.04 -34.54
CA ASP A 179 33.45 18.29 -34.99
C ASP A 179 34.42 17.98 -36.16
N GLY A 180 33.87 17.79 -37.36
CA GLY A 180 34.64 17.49 -38.58
C GLY A 180 34.00 16.50 -39.57
N LEU A 181 32.81 15.97 -39.28
CA LEU A 181 32.10 15.06 -40.20
C LEU A 181 31.42 15.84 -41.33
N SER A 182 31.43 15.30 -42.55
CA SER A 182 30.67 15.89 -43.66
C SER A 182 29.16 15.73 -43.43
N ASN A 183 28.34 16.63 -43.98
CA ASN A 183 26.87 16.53 -43.87
C ASN A 183 26.32 15.17 -44.33
N GLU A 184 26.98 14.52 -45.29
CA GLU A 184 26.60 13.20 -45.80
C GLU A 184 26.88 12.10 -44.77
N GLN A 185 28.02 12.15 -44.08
CA GLN A 185 28.35 11.23 -43.00
C GLN A 185 27.44 11.41 -41.77
N ILE A 186 27.02 12.64 -41.48
CA ILE A 186 26.03 12.91 -40.43
C ILE A 186 24.68 12.31 -40.81
N TYR A 187 24.24 12.46 -42.07
CA TYR A 187 22.99 11.88 -42.54
C TYR A 187 23.00 10.34 -42.42
N ASP A 188 24.08 9.69 -42.85
CA ASP A 188 24.22 8.24 -42.75
C ASP A 188 24.21 7.75 -41.29
N HIS A 189 24.90 8.47 -40.40
CA HIS A 189 24.90 8.16 -38.97
C HIS A 189 23.49 8.30 -38.36
N HIS A 190 22.76 9.36 -38.70
CA HIS A 190 21.38 9.53 -38.24
C HIS A 190 20.44 8.46 -38.80
N ALA A 191 20.60 8.08 -40.07
CA ALA A 191 19.82 7.02 -40.70
C ALA A 191 20.09 5.63 -40.09
N GLN A 192 21.31 5.40 -39.58
CA GLN A 192 21.65 4.21 -38.82
C GLN A 192 21.00 4.24 -37.44
N ALA A 193 21.13 5.35 -36.71
CA ALA A 193 20.54 5.51 -35.38
C ALA A 193 19.01 5.39 -35.38
N LEU A 194 18.34 5.91 -36.42
CA LEU A 194 16.89 5.74 -36.62
C LEU A 194 16.51 4.28 -36.83
N ARG A 195 17.30 3.52 -37.59
CA ARG A 195 17.07 2.08 -37.81
C ARG A 195 17.26 1.28 -36.52
N ASP A 196 18.31 1.57 -35.76
CA ASP A 196 18.57 0.91 -34.48
C ASP A 196 17.45 1.21 -33.46
N GLN A 197 16.91 2.43 -33.47
CA GLN A 197 15.75 2.80 -32.65
C GLN A 197 14.48 2.04 -33.05
N ASP A 198 14.21 1.90 -34.35
CA ASP A 198 13.04 1.17 -34.84
C ASP A 198 13.12 -0.31 -34.40
N GLU A 199 14.30 -0.92 -34.49
CA GLU A 199 14.51 -2.30 -34.00
C GLU A 199 14.28 -2.42 -32.48
N HIS A 200 14.66 -1.40 -31.70
CA HIS A 200 14.36 -1.37 -30.27
C HIS A 200 12.86 -1.23 -30.00
N LEU A 201 12.14 -0.43 -30.78
CA LEU A 201 10.69 -0.28 -30.66
C LEU A 201 9.94 -1.57 -31.03
N ASP A 202 10.40 -2.31 -32.03
CA ASP A 202 9.84 -3.62 -32.38
C ASP A 202 10.00 -4.63 -31.24
N ARG A 203 11.18 -4.69 -30.62
CA ARG A 203 11.44 -5.55 -29.45
C ARG A 203 10.59 -5.15 -28.25
N LEU A 204 10.43 -3.85 -28.02
CA LEU A 204 9.54 -3.32 -26.99
C LEU A 204 8.07 -3.69 -27.28
N GLY A 205 7.63 -3.56 -28.54
CA GLY A 205 6.29 -3.94 -28.97
C GLY A 205 6.00 -5.42 -28.74
N GLU A 206 6.96 -6.29 -29.05
CA GLU A 206 6.86 -7.74 -28.79
C GLU A 206 6.79 -8.02 -27.27
N SER A 207 7.59 -7.33 -26.47
CA SER A 207 7.56 -7.45 -25.01
C SER A 207 6.24 -6.98 -24.41
N ILE A 208 5.71 -5.85 -24.88
CA ILE A 208 4.41 -5.31 -24.45
C ILE A 208 3.28 -6.25 -24.85
N SER A 209 3.36 -6.86 -26.04
CA SER A 209 2.39 -7.85 -26.50
C SER A 209 2.37 -9.08 -25.59
N ARG A 210 3.54 -9.63 -25.24
CA ARG A 210 3.65 -10.73 -24.28
C ARG A 210 3.14 -10.34 -22.89
N GLN A 211 3.47 -9.14 -22.42
CA GLN A 211 3.01 -8.63 -21.13
C GLN A 211 1.48 -8.48 -21.10
N HIS A 212 0.87 -7.99 -22.18
CA HIS A 212 -0.58 -7.91 -22.31
C HIS A 212 -1.23 -9.29 -22.27
N GLN A 213 -0.67 -10.27 -22.98
CA GLN A 213 -1.16 -11.65 -22.94
C GLN A 213 -1.06 -12.26 -21.54
N LEU A 214 0.04 -12.00 -20.82
CA LEU A 214 0.19 -12.41 -19.42
C LEU A 214 -0.86 -11.73 -18.53
N SER A 215 -1.15 -10.45 -18.75
CA SER A 215 -2.17 -9.72 -17.98
C SER A 215 -3.57 -10.32 -18.16
N ILE A 216 -3.92 -10.78 -19.37
CA ILE A 216 -5.19 -11.46 -19.61
C ILE A 216 -5.24 -12.78 -18.83
N GLN A 217 -4.18 -13.59 -18.90
CA GLN A 217 -4.10 -14.85 -18.15
C GLN A 217 -4.17 -14.66 -16.64
N ILE A 218 -3.53 -13.61 -16.11
CA ILE A 218 -3.65 -13.24 -14.69
C ILE A 218 -5.10 -12.87 -14.37
N GLY A 219 -5.79 -12.14 -15.26
CA GLY A 219 -7.21 -11.81 -15.10
C GLY A 219 -8.08 -13.07 -15.02
N ASP A 220 -7.88 -14.01 -15.93
CA ASP A 220 -8.63 -15.28 -15.95
C ASP A 220 -8.36 -16.13 -14.69
N GLU A 221 -7.10 -16.20 -14.24
CA GLU A 221 -6.74 -16.93 -13.01
C GLU A 221 -7.31 -16.25 -11.76
N LEU A 222 -7.32 -14.92 -11.72
CA LEU A 222 -7.95 -14.17 -10.61
C LEU A 222 -9.45 -14.45 -10.53
N GLU A 223 -10.15 -14.51 -11.66
CA GLU A 223 -11.57 -14.89 -11.70
C GLU A 223 -11.76 -16.33 -11.20
N GLY A 224 -10.89 -17.26 -11.61
CA GLY A 224 -10.86 -18.62 -11.09
C GLY A 224 -10.62 -18.69 -9.58
N HIS A 225 -9.71 -17.86 -9.05
CA HIS A 225 -9.44 -17.73 -7.63
C HIS A 225 -10.64 -17.14 -6.85
N VAL A 226 -11.41 -16.21 -7.43
CA VAL A 226 -12.64 -15.69 -6.82
C VAL A 226 -13.67 -16.82 -6.66
N ALA A 227 -13.86 -17.63 -7.70
CA ALA A 227 -14.75 -18.79 -7.64
C ALA A 227 -14.28 -19.81 -6.58
N LEU A 228 -12.97 -20.07 -6.49
CA LEU A 228 -12.41 -20.95 -5.47
C LEU A 228 -12.61 -20.39 -4.04
N LEU A 229 -12.49 -19.08 -3.86
CA LEU A 229 -12.71 -18.42 -2.57
C LEU A 229 -14.17 -18.48 -2.13
N ASP A 230 -15.13 -18.36 -3.05
CA ASP A 230 -16.56 -18.54 -2.75
C ASP A 230 -16.85 -19.99 -2.31
N ASP A 231 -16.29 -20.97 -3.00
CA ASP A 231 -16.36 -22.39 -2.61
C ASP A 231 -15.70 -22.65 -1.24
N LEU A 232 -14.59 -21.99 -0.95
CA LEU A 232 -13.93 -22.05 0.35
C LEU A 232 -14.81 -21.47 1.45
N ASP A 233 -15.44 -20.32 1.23
CA ASP A 233 -16.35 -19.68 2.18
C ASP A 233 -17.54 -20.60 2.49
N GLY A 234 -18.14 -21.20 1.46
CA GLY A 234 -19.18 -22.21 1.61
C GLY A 234 -18.74 -23.47 2.37
N HIS A 235 -17.44 -23.85 2.32
CA HIS A 235 -16.89 -24.90 3.19
C HIS A 235 -16.72 -24.41 4.63
N VAL A 236 -16.21 -23.20 4.84
CA VAL A 236 -16.02 -22.58 6.16
C VAL A 236 -17.35 -22.48 6.91
N ASP A 237 -18.41 -22.02 6.25
CA ASP A 237 -19.76 -21.95 6.83
C ASP A 237 -20.29 -23.31 7.27
N ARG A 238 -20.07 -24.35 6.46
CA ARG A 238 -20.42 -25.73 6.81
C ARG A 238 -19.62 -26.23 8.01
N HIS A 239 -18.32 -25.93 8.06
CA HIS A 239 -17.47 -26.29 9.19
C HIS A 239 -17.90 -25.55 10.47
N GLN A 240 -18.22 -24.25 10.39
CA GLN A 240 -18.75 -23.46 11.49
C GLN A 240 -20.06 -24.07 12.02
N GLY A 241 -21.00 -24.42 11.13
CA GLY A 241 -22.25 -25.09 11.52
C GLY A 241 -22.04 -26.45 12.21
N ARG A 242 -21.00 -27.21 11.81
CA ARG A 242 -20.63 -28.47 12.48
C ARG A 242 -19.99 -28.21 13.84
N LEU A 243 -19.13 -27.22 13.96
CA LEU A 243 -18.50 -26.81 15.20
C LEU A 243 -19.53 -26.30 16.21
N ASP A 244 -20.51 -25.50 15.77
CA ASP A 244 -21.60 -25.03 16.64
C ASP A 244 -22.47 -26.17 17.17
N LYS A 245 -22.76 -27.16 16.31
CA LYS A 245 -23.47 -28.39 16.74
C LYS A 245 -22.62 -29.19 17.72
N ALA A 246 -21.33 -29.33 17.48
CA ALA A 246 -20.40 -30.00 18.40
C ALA A 246 -20.32 -29.27 19.74
N ARG A 247 -20.22 -27.94 19.73
CA ARG A 247 -20.22 -27.08 20.92
C ARG A 247 -21.52 -27.23 21.71
N LYS A 248 -22.69 -27.22 21.05
CA LYS A 248 -23.98 -27.46 21.70
C LYS A 248 -24.08 -28.85 22.33
N ARG A 249 -23.53 -29.89 21.67
CA ARG A 249 -23.46 -31.25 22.25
C ARG A 249 -22.55 -31.29 23.47
N LEU A 250 -21.40 -30.63 23.41
CA LEU A 250 -20.45 -30.53 24.52
C LEU A 250 -21.06 -29.78 25.70
N ASP A 251 -21.78 -28.68 25.46
CA ASP A 251 -22.42 -27.92 26.53
C ASP A 251 -23.56 -28.70 27.20
N ARG A 252 -24.36 -29.46 26.42
CA ARG A 252 -25.34 -30.41 26.97
C ARG A 252 -24.67 -31.51 27.79
N PHE A 253 -23.55 -32.06 27.32
CA PHE A 253 -22.79 -33.06 28.06
C PHE A 253 -22.25 -32.49 29.37
N ARG A 254 -21.65 -31.30 29.34
CA ARG A 254 -21.16 -30.60 30.54
C ARG A 254 -22.27 -30.40 31.57
N ARG A 255 -23.47 -29.99 31.12
CA ARG A 255 -24.61 -29.76 32.00
C ARG A 255 -25.16 -31.07 32.58
N SER A 256 -25.27 -32.11 31.77
CA SER A 256 -25.72 -33.45 32.21
C SER A 256 -24.70 -34.14 33.14
N ALA A 257 -23.41 -33.92 32.91
CA ALA A 257 -22.34 -34.39 33.79
C ALA A 257 -22.34 -33.65 35.14
N GLY A 258 -22.76 -32.39 35.22
CA GLY A 258 -22.83 -31.67 36.49
C GLY A 258 -23.94 -32.16 37.43
N GLU A 259 -25.11 -32.48 36.89
CA GLU A 259 -26.31 -32.77 37.69
C GLU A 259 -26.37 -34.22 38.17
N ASN A 260 -26.01 -35.18 37.32
CA ASN A 260 -26.17 -36.61 37.64
C ASN A 260 -24.97 -37.19 38.41
N TRP A 261 -23.81 -36.53 38.38
CA TRP A 261 -22.58 -37.09 38.93
C TRP A 261 -22.52 -36.97 40.44
N SER A 262 -23.07 -35.90 41.05
CA SER A 262 -23.17 -35.81 42.52
C SER A 262 -24.16 -36.84 43.08
N MET A 263 -25.28 -37.08 42.39
CA MET A 263 -26.24 -38.12 42.79
C MET A 263 -25.61 -39.51 42.68
N MET A 264 -24.88 -39.79 41.59
CA MET A 264 -24.17 -41.05 41.37
C MET A 264 -23.07 -41.29 42.42
N THR A 265 -22.31 -40.26 42.80
CA THR A 265 -21.26 -40.40 43.85
C THR A 265 -21.85 -40.67 45.21
N ILE A 266 -22.99 -40.05 45.57
CA ILE A 266 -23.72 -40.34 46.81
C ILE A 266 -24.21 -41.79 46.82
N VAL A 267 -24.88 -42.26 45.76
CA VAL A 267 -25.34 -43.66 45.66
C VAL A 267 -24.17 -44.63 45.72
N GLY A 268 -23.06 -44.33 45.03
CA GLY A 268 -21.83 -45.11 45.10
C GLY A 268 -21.31 -45.22 46.53
N LEU A 269 -21.16 -44.09 47.25
CA LEU A 269 -20.73 -44.06 48.65
C LEU A 269 -21.60 -44.93 49.57
N ILE A 270 -22.93 -44.92 49.36
CA ILE A 270 -23.86 -45.76 50.12
C ILE A 270 -23.59 -47.25 49.86
N ILE A 271 -23.40 -47.65 48.60
CA ILE A 271 -23.07 -49.04 48.25
C ILE A 271 -21.75 -49.45 48.88
N THR A 272 -20.72 -48.61 48.81
CA THR A 272 -19.42 -48.88 49.43
C THR A 272 -19.55 -49.06 50.94
N LEU A 273 -20.36 -48.23 51.61
CA LEU A 273 -20.64 -48.33 53.05
C LEU A 273 -21.32 -49.66 53.40
N VAL A 274 -22.35 -50.06 52.63
CA VAL A 274 -23.07 -51.32 52.86
C VAL A 274 -22.14 -52.52 52.70
N ILE A 275 -21.30 -52.53 51.67
CA ILE A 275 -20.30 -53.58 51.46
C ILE A 275 -19.34 -53.65 52.65
N LEU A 276 -18.88 -52.50 53.13
CA LEU A 276 -17.96 -52.43 54.27
C LEU A 276 -18.62 -52.96 55.56
N ILE A 277 -19.91 -52.66 55.78
CA ILE A 277 -20.69 -53.22 56.90
C ILE A 277 -20.80 -54.74 56.80
N VAL A 278 -21.09 -55.28 55.61
CA VAL A 278 -21.22 -56.73 55.40
C VAL A 278 -19.88 -57.45 55.58
N LEU A 279 -18.77 -56.83 55.17
CA LEU A 279 -17.43 -57.40 55.35
C LEU A 279 -16.92 -57.30 56.79
N LEU A 280 -17.29 -56.24 57.52
CA LEU A 280 -16.80 -55.98 58.87
C LEU A 280 -17.64 -56.67 59.95
N LYS A 281 -18.87 -57.05 59.63
CA LYS A 281 -19.78 -57.83 60.49
C LYS A 281 -19.52 -59.33 60.34
#